data_AF-A0A8H9IF50-F1
#
_entry.id   AF-A0A8H9IF50-F1
#
_cell.length_a   1.000
_cell.length_b   1.000
_cell.length_c   1.000
_cell.angle_alpha   90.00
_cell.angle_beta   90.00
_cell.angle_gamma   90.00
#
_symmetry.space_group_name_H-M   'P 1'
#
loop_
_entity.id
_entity.type
_entity.pdbx_description
1 polymer ?
#
loop_
_entity_poly.entity_id
_entity_poly.type
_entity_poly.pdbx_seq_one_letter_code
_entity_poly.pdbx_strand_id
1 'polypeptide(L)'
;MLTNVPSIIYTMKLEYNNIFEVTAGNIEDAANDKLRSDLMVELHKQIDFSGIPIKRVAHKLGVTFSTARSLTRGEIETFSVSELTTFIERLCKP
;
A
#
# COMPACT_ATOMS: atom_id res chain seq x y z
N MET A 1 8.07 -52.95 10.91
CA MET A 1 8.32 -52.51 9.52
C MET A 1 8.05 -51.02 9.45
N LEU A 2 9.10 -50.20 9.34
CA LEU A 2 8.99 -48.75 9.19
C LEU A 2 9.14 -48.45 7.69
N THR A 3 8.07 -48.09 7.00
CA THR A 3 8.13 -47.70 5.59
C THR A 3 8.68 -46.28 5.50
N ASN A 4 9.93 -46.20 5.05
CA ASN A 4 10.67 -45.00 4.73
C ASN A 4 9.97 -44.30 3.55
N VAL A 5 9.31 -43.16 3.80
CA VAL A 5 8.73 -42.32 2.76
C VAL A 5 9.76 -41.25 2.40
N PRO A 6 10.36 -41.25 1.20
CA PRO A 6 11.29 -40.22 0.82
C PRO A 6 10.53 -38.93 0.51
N SER A 7 10.61 -37.96 1.41
CA SER A 7 10.21 -36.57 1.16
C SER A 7 11.12 -35.96 0.11
N ILE A 8 10.73 -36.06 -1.16
CA ILE A 8 11.30 -35.26 -2.25
C ILE A 8 10.86 -33.82 -2.05
N ILE A 9 11.65 -33.07 -1.29
CA ILE A 9 11.54 -31.60 -1.23
C ILE A 9 12.00 -31.10 -2.60
N TYR A 10 11.04 -30.82 -3.49
CA TYR A 10 11.29 -30.00 -4.67
C TYR A 10 11.71 -28.62 -4.17
N THR A 11 13.01 -28.31 -4.22
CA THR A 11 13.48 -26.92 -4.13
C THR A 11 13.04 -26.22 -5.41
N MET A 12 11.81 -25.69 -5.42
CA MET A 12 11.41 -24.70 -6.41
C MET A 12 12.30 -23.47 -6.20
N LYS A 13 13.22 -23.26 -7.13
CA LYS A 13 14.01 -22.05 -7.20
C LYS A 13 13.07 -20.94 -7.69
N LEU A 14 12.55 -20.14 -6.77
CA LEU A 14 11.72 -18.98 -7.11
C LEU A 14 12.63 -17.95 -7.78
N GLU A 15 12.47 -17.78 -9.08
CA GLU A 15 13.06 -16.66 -9.81
C GLU A 15 12.10 -15.48 -9.68
N TYR A 16 12.53 -14.48 -8.93
CA TYR A 16 11.75 -13.28 -8.67
C TYR A 16 12.13 -12.19 -9.68
N ASN A 17 11.12 -11.58 -10.31
CA ASN A 17 11.32 -10.51 -11.29
C ASN A 17 11.50 -9.12 -10.63
N ASN A 18 11.16 -8.97 -9.35
CA ASN A 18 11.23 -7.70 -8.63
C ASN A 18 11.38 -7.89 -7.11
N ILE A 19 12.00 -6.91 -6.44
CA ILE A 19 12.21 -6.87 -4.98
C ILE A 19 10.90 -6.95 -4.16
N PHE A 20 9.77 -6.55 -4.76
CA PHE A 20 8.45 -6.67 -4.13
C PHE A 20 7.98 -8.13 -4.01
N GLU A 21 8.36 -9.01 -4.94
CA GLU A 21 8.00 -10.44 -4.90
C GLU A 21 8.78 -11.21 -3.81
N VAL A 22 9.92 -10.66 -3.35
CA VAL A 22 10.74 -11.23 -2.28
C VAL A 22 10.14 -10.98 -0.89
N THR A 23 9.31 -9.94 -0.75
CA THR A 23 8.77 -9.51 0.56
C THR A 23 7.32 -9.96 0.76
N ALA A 24 6.58 -10.17 -0.32
CA ALA A 24 5.19 -10.59 -0.27
C ALA A 24 5.08 -12.12 -0.15
N GLY A 25 4.33 -12.60 0.84
CA GLY A 25 4.05 -14.03 1.01
C GLY A 25 3.27 -14.66 -0.16
N ASN A 26 2.70 -13.84 -1.05
CA ASN A 26 2.12 -14.23 -2.34
C ASN A 26 2.14 -13.05 -3.35
N ILE A 27 1.94 -13.34 -4.65
CA ILE A 27 1.97 -12.35 -5.75
C ILE A 27 0.84 -11.32 -5.67
N GLU A 28 -0.31 -11.69 -5.09
CA GLU A 28 -1.49 -10.82 -4.97
C GLU A 28 -1.25 -9.67 -3.97
N ASP A 29 -0.57 -9.97 -2.87
CA ASP A 29 -0.16 -8.98 -1.87
C ASP A 29 0.85 -7.99 -2.47
N ALA A 30 1.84 -8.46 -3.25
CA ALA A 30 2.79 -7.57 -3.93
C ALA A 30 2.12 -6.61 -4.92
N ALA A 31 1.12 -7.10 -5.66
CA ALA A 31 0.36 -6.27 -6.59
C ALA A 31 -0.47 -5.20 -5.87
N ASN A 32 -1.08 -5.56 -4.74
CA ASN A 32 -1.82 -4.63 -3.90
C ASN A 32 -0.91 -3.58 -3.26
N ASP A 33 0.27 -3.96 -2.75
CA ASP A 33 1.26 -3.03 -2.18
C ASP A 33 1.72 -2.02 -3.21
N LYS A 34 2.02 -2.49 -4.42
CA LYS A 34 2.38 -1.61 -5.54
C LYS A 34 1.25 -0.63 -5.86
N LEU A 35 0.01 -1.12 -5.96
CA LEU A 35 -1.13 -0.25 -6.27
C LEU A 35 -1.37 0.80 -5.18
N ARG A 36 -1.27 0.41 -3.89
CA ARG A 36 -1.37 1.36 -2.77
C ARG A 36 -0.25 2.40 -2.81
N SER A 37 0.97 1.99 -3.15
CA SER A 37 2.11 2.89 -3.32
C SER A 37 1.86 3.90 -4.45
N ASP A 38 1.43 3.43 -5.62
CA ASP A 38 1.13 4.28 -6.78
C ASP A 38 0.02 5.30 -6.45
N LEU A 39 -1.03 4.88 -5.75
CA LEU A 39 -2.12 5.78 -5.31
C LEU A 39 -1.65 6.79 -4.26
N MET A 40 -0.78 6.39 -3.32
CA MET A 40 -0.20 7.30 -2.33
C MET A 40 0.65 8.39 -3.02
N VAL A 41 1.45 8.00 -4.02
CA VAL A 41 2.22 8.96 -4.82
C VAL A 41 1.29 9.94 -5.53
N GLU A 42 0.19 9.46 -6.13
CA GLU A 42 -0.78 10.34 -6.77
C GLU A 42 -1.45 11.31 -5.78
N LEU A 43 -1.84 10.82 -4.61
CA LEU A 43 -2.38 11.67 -3.53
C LEU A 43 -1.40 12.78 -3.13
N HIS A 44 -0.11 12.50 -3.04
CA HIS A 44 0.95 13.47 -2.72
C HIS A 44 1.24 14.47 -3.86
N LYS A 45 0.88 14.16 -5.10
CA LYS A 45 0.90 15.17 -6.19
C LYS A 45 -0.27 16.14 -6.11
N GLN A 46 -1.42 15.66 -5.63
CA GLN A 46 -2.65 16.46 -5.54
C GLN A 46 -2.70 17.35 -4.28
N ILE A 47 -1.96 16.98 -3.23
CA ILE A 47 -1.84 17.76 -2.00
C ILE A 47 -0.36 17.97 -1.68
N ASP A 48 0.06 19.24 -1.58
CA ASP A 48 1.31 19.58 -0.92
C ASP A 48 1.16 19.46 0.60
N PHE A 49 1.47 18.28 1.14
CA PHE A 49 1.45 18.03 2.58
C PHE A 49 2.48 18.86 3.36
N SER A 50 3.49 19.45 2.69
CA SER A 50 4.51 20.28 3.34
C SER A 50 4.05 21.73 3.51
N GLY A 51 3.25 22.24 2.56
CA GLY A 51 2.75 23.61 2.56
C GLY A 51 1.39 23.81 3.25
N ILE A 52 0.65 22.73 3.54
CA ILE A 52 -0.73 22.83 4.06
C ILE A 52 -0.79 22.35 5.52
N PRO A 53 -1.39 23.12 6.44
CA PRO A 53 -1.61 22.66 7.80
C PRO A 53 -2.41 21.36 7.83
N ILE A 54 -1.95 20.38 8.61
CA ILE A 54 -2.57 19.05 8.70
C ILE A 54 -4.06 19.08 9.03
N LYS A 55 -4.52 20.09 9.78
CA LYS A 55 -5.94 20.32 10.08
C LYS A 55 -6.79 20.55 8.83
N ARG A 56 -6.25 21.28 7.85
CA ARG A 56 -6.93 21.54 6.57
C ARG A 56 -6.99 20.28 5.72
N VAL A 57 -5.92 19.48 5.72
CA VAL A 57 -5.90 18.17 5.05
C VAL A 57 -6.98 17.25 5.63
N ALA A 58 -7.01 17.10 6.95
CA ALA A 58 -8.02 16.29 7.65
C ALA A 58 -9.45 16.73 7.31
N HIS A 59 -9.70 18.04 7.31
CA HIS A 59 -11.00 18.60 6.94
C HIS A 59 -11.36 18.36 5.48
N LYS A 60 -10.44 18.63 4.53
CA LYS A 60 -10.69 18.47 3.09
C LYS A 60 -10.99 17.01 2.72
N LEU A 61 -10.28 16.08 3.34
CA LEU A 61 -10.46 14.66 3.10
C LEU A 61 -11.59 14.03 3.94
N GLY A 62 -12.15 14.75 4.92
CA GLY A 62 -13.17 14.22 5.82
C GLY A 62 -12.64 13.07 6.69
N VAL A 63 -11.41 13.19 7.18
CA VAL A 63 -10.71 12.16 7.97
C VAL A 63 -10.24 12.71 9.31
N THR A 64 -9.81 11.83 10.21
CA THR A 64 -9.23 12.23 11.49
C THR A 64 -7.82 12.82 11.32
N PHE A 65 -7.32 13.52 12.35
CA PHE A 65 -5.95 14.04 12.36
C PHE A 65 -4.89 12.94 12.28
N SER A 66 -5.08 11.80 12.95
CA SER A 66 -4.15 10.67 12.87
C SER A 66 -4.11 10.11 11.46
N THR A 67 -5.27 9.91 10.84
CA THR A 67 -5.38 9.47 9.44
C THR A 67 -4.66 10.42 8.49
N ALA A 68 -4.87 11.74 8.63
CA ALA A 68 -4.16 12.72 7.81
C ALA A 68 -2.63 12.65 8.00
N ARG A 69 -2.16 12.36 9.23
CA ARG A 69 -0.74 12.20 9.51
C ARG A 69 -0.15 10.94 8.89
N SER A 70 -0.88 9.83 8.89
CA SER A 70 -0.50 8.60 8.20
C SER A 70 -0.40 8.80 6.69
N LEU A 71 -1.35 9.54 6.09
CA LEU A 71 -1.27 9.95 4.68
C LEU A 71 -0.01 10.79 4.40
N THR A 72 0.28 11.76 5.26
CA THR A 72 1.49 12.62 5.13
C THR A 72 2.78 11.81 5.17
N ARG A 73 2.81 10.72 5.93
CA ARG A 73 3.98 9.85 6.08
C ARG A 73 4.09 8.77 4.99
N GLY A 74 3.06 8.61 4.16
CA GLY A 74 3.03 7.56 3.15
C GLY A 74 2.89 6.15 3.73
N GLU A 75 2.19 5.99 4.87
CA GLU A 75 1.99 4.71 5.54
C GLU A 75 0.99 3.82 4.77
N ILE A 76 1.39 3.29 3.61
CA ILE A 76 0.51 2.55 2.67
C ILE A 76 -0.20 1.34 3.29
N GLU A 77 0.42 0.70 4.28
CA GLU A 77 -0.17 -0.44 5.01
C GLU A 77 -1.39 -0.08 5.84
N THR A 78 -1.57 1.21 6.16
CA THR A 78 -2.70 1.70 6.95
C THR A 78 -3.98 1.80 6.10
N PHE A 79 -3.85 1.77 4.78
CA PHE A 79 -4.94 2.07 3.87
C PHE A 79 -5.20 0.92 2.91
N SER A 80 -6.47 0.76 2.57
CA SER A 80 -6.88 -0.05 1.44
C SER A 80 -6.81 0.76 0.13
N VAL A 81 -6.79 0.04 -0.99
CA VAL A 81 -6.84 0.64 -2.35
C VAL A 81 -8.09 1.51 -2.52
N SER A 82 -9.25 1.06 -2.00
CA SER A 82 -10.52 1.77 -2.11
C SER A 82 -10.54 3.08 -1.31
N GLU A 83 -9.91 3.10 -0.12
CA GLU A 83 -9.77 4.32 0.68
C GLU A 83 -8.90 5.36 -0.03
N LEU A 84 -7.73 4.97 -0.54
CA LEU A 84 -6.84 5.88 -1.26
C LEU A 84 -7.51 6.44 -2.52
N THR A 85 -8.24 5.60 -3.25
CA THR A 85 -9.03 6.02 -4.42
C THR A 85 -10.09 7.05 -4.03
N THR A 86 -10.84 6.77 -2.96
CA THR A 86 -11.87 7.70 -2.43
C THR A 86 -11.25 9.05 -2.03
N PHE A 87 -10.06 9.04 -1.43
CA PHE A 87 -9.38 10.29 -1.06
C PHE A 87 -8.97 11.09 -2.29
N ILE A 88 -8.42 10.45 -3.32
CA ILE A 88 -8.09 11.12 -4.59
C ILE A 88 -9.35 11.72 -5.23
N GLU A 89 -10.45 10.97 -5.29
CA GLU A 89 -11.72 11.49 -5.84
C GLU A 89 -12.25 12.72 -5.10
N ARG A 90 -12.13 12.75 -3.76
CA ARG A 90 -12.53 13.92 -2.95
C ARG A 90 -11.68 15.15 -3.24
N LEU A 91 -10.45 14.99 -3.72
CA LEU A 91 -9.55 16.09 -4.07
C LEU A 91 -9.79 16.62 -5.47
N CYS A 92 -10.22 15.74 -6.39
CA CYS A 92 -10.52 16.08 -7.78
C CYS A 92 -11.91 16.69 -7.97
N LYS A 93 -12.83 16.52 -7.01
CA LYS A 93 -14.16 17.16 -7.07
C LYS A 93 -14.05 18.65 -6.69
N PRO A 94 -14.64 19.56 -7.50
CA PRO A 94 -14.56 21.00 -7.29
C PRO A 94 -15.31 21.47 -6.03
#